data_AF-A0A377E8P9-F1
#
_entry.id   AF-A0A377E8P9-F1
#
_cell.length_a   1.000
_cell.length_b   1.000
_cell.length_c   1.000
_cell.angle_alpha   90.00
_cell.angle_beta   90.00
_cell.angle_gamma   90.00
#
_symmetry.space_group_name_H-M   'P 1'
#
loop_
_entity.id
_entity.type
_entity.pdbx_description
1 polymer ?
#
loop_
_entity_poly.entity_id
_entity_poly.type
_entity_poly.pdbx_seq_one_letter_code
_entity_poly.pdbx_strand_id
1 'polypeptide(L)' 'MHCPFCFAVDTKVIDSRLVGEGSSVRRRRQCLVCNERFTNL' A
#
# COMPACT_ATOMS: atom_id res chain seq x y z
N MET A 1 1.85 7.16 -6.42
CA MET A 1 1.44 5.75 -6.65
C MET A 1 -0.05 5.76 -6.82
N HIS A 2 -0.51 5.53 -8.04
CA HIS A 2 -1.93 5.53 -8.35
C HIS A 2 -2.56 4.23 -7.85
N CYS A 3 -3.82 4.31 -7.42
CA CYS A 3 -4.61 3.13 -7.14
C CYS A 3 -4.77 2.31 -8.44
N PRO A 4 -4.42 1.01 -8.47
CA PRO A 4 -4.58 0.20 -9.68
C PRO A 4 -6.05 -0.05 -10.07
N PHE A 5 -6.99 0.24 -9.17
CA PHE A 5 -8.42 0.01 -9.38
C PHE A 5 -9.15 1.24 -9.91
N CYS A 6 -8.86 2.42 -9.37
CA CYS A 6 -9.56 3.66 -9.71
C CYS A 6 -8.64 4.78 -10.23
N PHE A 7 -7.33 4.51 -10.35
CA PHE A 7 -6.30 5.46 -10.79
C PHE A 7 -6.17 6.74 -9.96
N ALA A 8 -6.83 6.82 -8.81
CA ALA A 8 -6.69 7.96 -7.89
C ALA A 8 -5.28 8.03 -7.28
N VAL A 9 -4.84 9.25 -7.01
CA VAL A 9 -3.52 9.54 -6.42
C VAL A 9 -3.54 9.43 -4.89
N ASP A 10 -4.71 9.62 -4.28
CA ASP A 10 -4.93 9.59 -2.84
C ASP A 10 -4.88 8.17 -2.29
N THR A 11 -3.69 7.79 -1.83
CA THR A 11 -3.40 6.47 -1.25
C THR A 11 -2.65 6.64 0.07
N LYS A 12 -3.09 5.94 1.11
CA LYS A 12 -2.51 5.97 2.46
C LYS A 12 -1.74 4.69 2.73
N VAL A 13 -0.52 4.80 3.24
CA VAL A 13 0.25 3.65 3.73
C VAL A 13 -0.34 3.22 5.07
N ILE A 14 -0.73 1.94 5.18
CA ILE A 14 -1.47 1.41 6.35
C ILE A 14 -0.67 0.41 7.17
N ASP A 15 0.30 -0.29 6.57
CA ASP A 15 1.00 -1.36 7.28
C ASP A 15 2.42 -1.50 6.73
N SER A 16 3.40 -1.34 7.61
CA SER A 16 4.81 -1.64 7.38
C SER A 16 5.23 -2.72 8.37
N ARG A 17 4.79 -3.96 8.14
CA ARG A 17 5.30 -5.10 8.90
C ARG A 17 6.74 -5.36 8.50
N LEU A 18 7.62 -5.34 9.50
CA LEU A 18 8.97 -5.90 9.41
C LEU A 18 8.80 -7.43 9.32
N VAL A 19 9.09 -8.01 8.15
CA VAL A 19 9.06 -9.46 7.96
C VAL A 19 10.50 -9.96 7.97
N GLY A 20 10.87 -10.71 9.02
CA GLY A 20 12.15 -11.42 9.18
C GLY A 20 13.35 -10.49 9.38
N GLU A 21 14.15 -10.75 10.43
CA GLU A 21 15.49 -10.18 10.70
C GLU A 21 15.94 -9.02 9.79
N GLY A 22 15.30 -7.86 9.93
CA GLY A 22 15.73 -6.58 9.35
C GLY A 22 15.72 -6.40 7.83
N SER A 23 15.24 -7.34 7.01
CA SER A 23 15.61 -7.34 5.58
C SER A 23 14.51 -6.97 4.58
N SER A 24 13.23 -6.94 4.95
CA SER A 24 12.16 -6.63 3.99
C SER A 24 10.97 -5.90 4.59
N VAL A 25 10.76 -4.66 4.12
CA VAL A 25 9.60 -3.83 4.46
C VAL A 25 8.58 -3.93 3.33
N ARG A 26 7.54 -4.76 3.53
CA ARG A 26 6.38 -4.73 2.65
C ARG A 26 5.46 -3.60 3.09
N ARG A 27 5.31 -2.57 2.25
CA ARG A 27 4.42 -1.43 2.51
C ARG A 27 3.07 -1.68 1.87
N ARG A 28 2.04 -1.93 2.67
CA ARG A 28 0.65 -2.04 2.20
C ARG A 28 0.03 -0.65 2.10
N ARG A 29 -0.66 -0.37 0.99
CA ARG A 29 -1.37 0.90 0.74
C ARG A 29 -2.87 0.66 0.65
N GLN A 30 -3.65 1.66 1.04
CA GLN A 30 -5.10 1.73 0.88
C GLN A 30 -5.47 2.97 0.09
N CYS A 31 -6.33 2.84 -0.91
CA CYS A 31 -6.88 4.00 -1.62
C CYS A 31 -7.92 4.71 -0.75
N LEU A 32 -7.88 6.05 -0.70
CA LEU A 32 -8.87 6.85 0.04
C LEU A 32 -10.15 7.11 -0.76
N VAL A 33 -10.13 6.85 -2.08
CA VAL A 33 -11.27 7.06 -2.98
C VAL A 33 -12.14 5.81 -3.08
N CYS A 34 -11.55 4.65 -3.42
CA CYS A 34 -12.30 3.40 -3.58
C CYS A 34 -12.14 2.43 -2.38
N ASN A 35 -11.38 2.80 -1.35
CA ASN A 35 -11.08 1.98 -0.17
C ASN A 35 -10.36 0.65 -0.43
N GLU A 36 -9.94 0.37 -1.66
CA GLU A 36 -9.19 -0.85 -2.02
C GLU A 36 -7.77 -0.86 -1.46
N ARG A 37 -7.30 -2.04 -1.07
CA ARG A 37 -5.97 -2.27 -0.49
C ARG A 37 -5.06 -2.98 -1.48
N PHE A 38 -3.87 -2.45 -1.70
CA PHE A 38 -2.89 -3.02 -2.63
C PHE A 38 -1.46 -2.90 -2.09
N THR A 39 -0.59 -3.78 -2.54
CA THR A 39 0.84 -3.76 -2.22
C THR A 39 1.56 -3.21 -3.45
N ASN A 40 2.47 -2.26 -3.27
CA ASN A 40 3.38 -1.92 -4.36
C ASN A 40 4.47 -2.99 -4.34
N LEU A 41 4.52 -3.79 -5.40
CA LEU A 41 5.58 -4.80 -5.60
C LEU A 41 6.90 -4.10 -5.93
#